data_AF-A0A822ATN9-F1
#
_entry.id   AF-A0A822ATN9-F1
#
_cell.length_a   1.000
_cell.length_b   1.000
_cell.length_c   1.000
_cell.angle_alpha   90.00
_cell.angle_beta   90.00
_cell.angle_gamma   90.00
#
_symmetry.space_group_name_H-M   'P 1'
#
loop_
_entity.id
_entity.type
_entity.pdbx_description
1 polymer ?
#
loop_
_entity_poly.entity_id
_entity_poly.type
_entity_poly.pdbx_seq_one_letter_code
_entity_poly.pdbx_strand_id
1 'polypeptide(L)'
;IDEEEDAPEEDEDDQIPDEITQQCLLPDVKSSNLWPVKCRIGEENQTALLLMRKYLPLKNNEKALQIKSVVVKEGDCSYIYIEAFKSNHVKAACEDIRSLNISNLQMVSIKKMTDILRVINTTYGIKKWIMDTC
;
A
#
# COMPACT_ATOMS: atom_id res chain seq x y z
N ILE A 1 58.30 19.12 -10.63
CA ILE A 1 57.27 19.97 -9.99
C ILE A 1 56.17 20.05 -11.04
N ASP A 2 55.53 18.94 -11.40
CA ASP A 2 54.78 17.99 -10.55
C ASP A 2 53.73 18.76 -9.76
N GLU A 3 52.77 19.33 -10.49
CA GLU A 3 51.43 19.59 -9.97
C GLU A 3 50.55 18.44 -10.48
N GLU A 4 50.60 17.34 -9.72
CA GLU A 4 49.58 16.30 -9.71
C GLU A 4 48.34 16.93 -9.05
N GLU A 5 47.32 17.24 -9.84
CA GLU A 5 45.99 17.51 -9.28
C GLU A 5 45.39 16.18 -8.82
N ASP A 6 45.42 15.96 -7.51
CA ASP A 6 44.69 14.89 -6.82
C ASP A 6 43.18 15.03 -7.12
N ALA A 7 42.69 14.26 -8.08
CA ALA A 7 41.27 13.98 -8.22
C ALA A 7 40.88 13.01 -7.09
N PRO A 8 39.91 13.34 -6.22
CA PRO A 8 39.46 12.40 -5.20
C PRO A 8 38.85 11.17 -5.88
N GLU A 9 39.38 9.99 -5.55
CA GLU A 9 38.92 8.67 -5.99
C GLU A 9 37.42 8.50 -5.67
N GLU A 10 36.63 8.17 -6.69
CA GLU A 10 35.23 7.77 -6.54
C GLU A 10 35.17 6.32 -6.05
N ASP A 11 35.17 6.13 -4.73
CA ASP A 11 34.87 4.82 -4.11
C ASP A 11 33.95 5.03 -2.91
N GLU A 12 32.67 4.68 -3.08
CA GLU A 12 31.87 3.93 -2.10
C GLU A 12 30.47 3.73 -2.71
N ASP A 13 30.27 2.56 -3.30
CA ASP A 13 28.96 1.96 -3.54
C ASP A 13 28.32 1.73 -2.16
N ASP A 14 27.79 2.80 -1.56
CA ASP A 14 27.00 2.79 -0.33
C ASP A 14 25.68 2.05 -0.61
N GLN A 15 25.75 0.73 -0.74
CA GLN A 15 24.60 -0.14 -0.55
C GLN A 15 24.21 -0.03 0.92
N ILE A 16 23.42 0.99 1.25
CA ILE A 16 22.73 1.10 2.52
C ILE A 16 22.06 -0.25 2.76
N PRO A 17 22.43 -0.99 3.83
CA PRO A 17 21.85 -2.29 4.12
C PRO A 17 20.32 -2.20 4.09
N ASP A 18 19.66 -3.17 3.44
CA ASP A 18 18.18 -3.20 3.31
C ASP A 18 17.47 -3.08 4.67
N GLU A 19 18.12 -3.51 5.75
CA GLU A 19 17.61 -3.38 7.11
C GLU A 19 17.59 -1.92 7.62
N ILE A 20 18.55 -1.10 7.19
CA ILE A 20 18.61 0.33 7.50
C ILE A 20 17.61 1.11 6.64
N THR A 21 17.46 0.75 5.36
CA THR A 21 16.47 1.41 4.48
C THR A 21 15.03 1.13 4.93
N GLN A 22 14.73 -0.09 5.41
CA GLN A 22 13.39 -0.47 5.89
C GLN A 22 12.97 0.23 7.19
N GLN A 23 13.91 0.56 8.08
CA GLN A 23 13.61 1.28 9.33
C GLN A 23 13.13 2.72 9.06
N CYS A 24 13.66 3.37 8.02
CA CYS A 24 13.22 4.70 7.59
C CYS A 24 11.81 4.72 6.98
N LEU A 25 11.28 3.56 6.57
CA LEU A 25 9.96 3.42 5.93
C LEU A 25 8.84 3.07 6.92
N LEU A 26 9.16 3.03 8.22
CA LEU A 26 8.16 2.79 9.25
C LEU A 26 7.16 3.96 9.33
N PRO A 27 5.88 3.68 9.57
CA PRO A 27 4.85 4.71 9.66
C PRO A 27 5.13 5.64 10.85
N ASP A 28 5.31 6.92 10.58
CA ASP A 28 5.48 7.98 11.58
C ASP A 28 4.15 8.69 11.87
N VAL A 29 4.10 9.50 12.94
CA VAL A 29 2.92 10.28 13.37
C VAL A 29 2.44 11.27 12.28
N LYS A 30 3.34 11.68 11.39
CA LYS A 30 3.02 12.58 10.27
C LYS A 30 2.51 11.85 9.02
N SER A 31 2.61 10.53 8.97
CA SER A 31 2.18 9.74 7.82
C SER A 31 0.65 9.68 7.72
N SER A 32 0.13 9.43 6.52
CA SER A 32 -1.32 9.25 6.33
C SER A 32 -1.78 7.94 6.99
N ASN A 33 -2.97 7.97 7.60
CA ASN A 33 -3.49 6.80 8.31
C ASN A 33 -4.19 5.84 7.35
N LEU A 34 -4.15 4.54 7.67
CA LEU A 34 -4.95 3.52 7.00
C LEU A 34 -6.32 3.36 7.67
N TRP A 35 -7.37 3.37 6.85
CA TRP A 35 -8.75 3.21 7.27
C TRP A 35 -9.35 1.97 6.59
N PRO A 36 -9.70 0.92 7.34
CA PRO A 36 -10.41 -0.23 6.82
C PRO A 36 -11.87 0.13 6.58
N VAL A 37 -12.34 -0.10 5.35
CA VAL A 37 -13.73 0.06 4.96
C VAL A 37 -14.28 -1.29 4.57
N LYS A 38 -15.45 -1.64 5.11
CA LYS A 38 -16.10 -2.89 4.79
C LYS A 38 -16.64 -2.83 3.36
N CYS A 39 -16.18 -3.73 2.53
CA CYS A 39 -16.60 -3.91 1.15
C CYS A 39 -17.44 -5.18 1.02
N ARG A 40 -18.29 -5.22 -0.01
CA ARG A 40 -18.96 -6.45 -0.41
C ARG A 40 -17.92 -7.49 -0.86
N ILE A 41 -18.09 -8.72 -0.37
CA ILE A 41 -17.21 -9.86 -0.68
C ILE A 41 -17.21 -10.11 -2.19
N GLY A 42 -16.02 -10.19 -2.79
CA GLY A 42 -15.81 -10.45 -4.22
C GLY A 42 -15.82 -9.19 -5.10
N GLU A 43 -16.12 -8.01 -4.54
CA GLU A 43 -16.12 -6.73 -5.26
C GLU A 43 -14.98 -5.80 -4.83
N GLU A 44 -14.02 -6.27 -4.03
CA GLU A 44 -12.94 -5.46 -3.45
C GLU A 44 -12.05 -4.84 -4.54
N ASN A 45 -11.56 -5.67 -5.45
CA ASN A 45 -10.72 -5.26 -6.58
C ASN A 45 -11.46 -4.31 -7.53
N GLN A 46 -12.73 -4.59 -7.80
CA GLN A 46 -13.56 -3.74 -8.66
C GLN A 46 -13.81 -2.38 -8.01
N THR A 47 -14.02 -2.36 -6.69
CA THR A 47 -14.24 -1.13 -5.92
C THR A 47 -12.99 -0.28 -5.82
N ALA A 48 -11.80 -0.88 -5.66
CA ALA A 48 -10.54 -0.17 -5.72
C ALA A 48 -10.32 0.50 -7.10
N LEU A 49 -10.63 -0.23 -8.18
CA LEU A 49 -10.57 0.32 -9.54
C LEU A 49 -11.60 1.45 -9.77
N LEU A 50 -12.80 1.31 -9.20
CA LEU A 50 -13.83 2.34 -9.23
C LEU A 50 -13.36 3.63 -8.52
N LEU A 51 -12.76 3.51 -7.34
CA LEU A 51 -12.19 4.63 -6.60
C LEU A 51 -11.09 5.34 -7.40
N MET A 52 -10.20 4.58 -8.05
CA MET A 52 -9.16 5.14 -8.92
C MET A 52 -9.77 5.90 -10.11
N ARG A 53 -10.79 5.33 -10.76
CA ARG A 53 -11.53 5.98 -11.86
C ARG A 53 -12.27 7.25 -11.42
N LYS A 54 -12.74 7.29 -10.17
CA LYS A 54 -13.35 8.48 -9.56
C LYS A 54 -12.30 9.56 -9.25
N TYR A 55 -11.11 9.17 -8.83
CA TYR A 55 -10.02 10.08 -8.46
C TYR A 55 -9.44 10.86 -9.66
N LEU A 56 -9.15 10.16 -10.77
CA LEU A 56 -8.50 10.74 -11.95
C LEU A 56 -9.16 12.03 -12.51
N PRO A 57 -10.49 12.08 -12.77
CA PRO A 57 -11.13 13.28 -13.30
C PRO A 57 -11.22 14.42 -12.28
N LEU A 58 -11.22 14.10 -10.99
CA LEU A 58 -11.35 15.09 -9.92
C LEU A 58 -10.01 15.72 -9.51
N LYS A 59 -8.88 15.16 -9.96
CA LYS A 59 -7.52 15.59 -9.57
C LYS A 59 -7.26 17.09 -9.76
N ASN A 60 -7.82 17.70 -10.80
CA ASN A 60 -7.61 19.11 -11.14
C ASN A 60 -8.82 20.00 -10.79
N ASN A 61 -9.82 19.47 -10.09
CA ASN A 61 -11.03 20.18 -9.73
C ASN A 61 -10.95 20.68 -8.27
N GLU A 62 -11.69 21.72 -7.93
CA GLU A 62 -11.81 22.21 -6.54
C GLU A 62 -12.41 21.14 -5.60
N LYS A 63 -13.19 20.20 -6.15
CA LYS A 63 -13.73 19.03 -5.44
C LYS A 63 -12.82 17.79 -5.51
N ALA A 64 -11.50 17.98 -5.48
CA ALA A 64 -10.55 16.87 -5.51
C ALA A 64 -10.69 15.94 -4.29
N LEU A 65 -10.65 14.63 -4.53
CA LEU A 65 -10.60 13.64 -3.46
C LEU A 65 -9.24 13.71 -2.74
N GLN A 66 -9.26 13.76 -1.42
CA GLN A 66 -8.05 13.92 -0.57
C GLN A 66 -7.53 12.58 -0.01
N ILE A 67 -7.85 11.48 -0.67
CA ILE A 67 -7.27 10.16 -0.40
C ILE A 67 -5.89 10.05 -1.06
N LYS A 68 -4.99 9.25 -0.48
CA LYS A 68 -3.63 9.05 -0.99
C LYS A 68 -3.53 7.80 -1.84
N SER A 69 -3.95 6.68 -1.27
CA SER A 69 -3.92 5.38 -1.91
C SER A 69 -5.09 4.50 -1.45
N VAL A 70 -5.33 3.43 -2.19
CA VAL A 70 -6.28 2.38 -1.84
C VAL A 70 -5.54 1.06 -1.98
N VAL A 71 -5.62 0.21 -0.96
CA VAL A 71 -4.95 -1.08 -0.89
C VAL A 71 -6.01 -2.16 -0.68
N VAL A 72 -5.90 -3.22 -1.49
CA VAL A 72 -6.67 -4.44 -1.31
C VAL A 72 -5.68 -5.54 -0.94
N LYS A 73 -5.91 -6.19 0.19
CA LYS A 73 -5.05 -7.27 0.67
C LYS A 73 -5.66 -8.62 0.29
N GLU A 74 -4.89 -9.44 -0.39
CA GLU A 74 -5.29 -10.80 -0.72
C GLU A 74 -5.40 -11.64 0.56
N GLY A 75 -6.55 -12.31 0.74
CA GLY A 75 -6.85 -13.14 1.91
C GLY A 75 -7.71 -12.47 2.98
N ASP A 76 -7.75 -11.13 3.04
CA ASP A 76 -8.65 -10.38 3.94
C ASP A 76 -9.95 -10.01 3.19
N CYS A 77 -10.79 -11.01 2.95
CA CYS A 77 -12.07 -10.85 2.26
C CYS A 77 -12.96 -9.82 2.99
N SER A 78 -13.70 -9.02 2.22
CA SER A 78 -14.63 -7.97 2.66
C SER A 78 -14.04 -6.66 3.17
N TYR A 79 -12.73 -6.42 3.08
CA TYR A 79 -12.15 -5.14 3.48
C TYR A 79 -11.28 -4.53 2.39
N ILE A 80 -11.39 -3.20 2.26
CA ILE A 80 -10.41 -2.38 1.54
C ILE A 80 -9.78 -1.40 2.52
N TYR A 81 -8.52 -1.06 2.30
CA TYR A 81 -7.80 -0.11 3.13
C TYR A 81 -7.59 1.17 2.34
N ILE A 82 -8.09 2.28 2.87
CA ILE A 82 -7.97 3.60 2.24
C ILE A 82 -6.98 4.42 3.06
N GLU A 83 -5.96 4.95 2.40
CA GLU A 83 -4.98 5.82 3.02
C GLU A 83 -5.43 7.28 2.96
N ALA A 84 -5.60 7.91 4.12
CA ALA A 84 -6.00 9.30 4.23
C ALA A 84 -5.63 9.91 5.60
N PHE A 85 -5.42 11.22 5.63
CA PHE A 85 -5.15 11.94 6.89
C PHE A 85 -6.35 11.97 7.85
N LYS A 86 -7.56 12.18 7.31
CA LYS A 86 -8.79 12.37 8.10
C LYS A 86 -9.88 11.40 7.64
N SER A 87 -10.69 10.95 8.60
CA SER A 87 -11.86 10.11 8.35
C SER A 87 -12.85 10.75 7.36
N ASN A 88 -13.00 12.08 7.39
CA ASN A 88 -13.87 12.80 6.47
C ASN A 88 -13.46 12.63 4.99
N HIS A 89 -12.16 12.51 4.71
CA HIS A 89 -11.67 12.32 3.33
C HIS A 89 -12.07 10.94 2.81
N VAL A 90 -12.05 9.93 3.68
CA VAL A 90 -12.50 8.57 3.38
C VAL A 90 -14.00 8.54 3.11
N LYS A 91 -14.79 9.21 3.96
CA LYS A 91 -16.24 9.32 3.78
C LYS A 91 -16.61 9.96 2.45
N ALA A 92 -15.96 11.06 2.07
CA ALA A 92 -16.17 11.72 0.79
C ALA A 92 -15.76 10.85 -0.41
N ALA A 93 -14.68 10.07 -0.29
CA ALA A 93 -14.27 9.15 -1.34
C ALA A 93 -15.28 8.01 -1.54
N CYS A 94 -15.80 7.45 -0.44
CA CYS A 94 -16.76 6.35 -0.45
C CYS A 94 -18.20 6.78 -0.79
N GLU A 95 -18.48 8.08 -0.86
CA GLU A 95 -19.77 8.60 -1.33
C GLU A 95 -20.07 8.08 -2.76
N ASP A 96 -21.34 7.82 -3.05
CA ASP A 96 -21.82 7.24 -4.31
C ASP A 96 -21.37 5.80 -4.64
N ILE A 97 -20.69 5.11 -3.71
CA ILE A 97 -20.27 3.71 -3.89
C ILE A 97 -21.13 2.77 -3.04
N ARG A 98 -21.95 1.96 -3.70
CA ARG A 98 -22.88 1.03 -3.03
C ARG A 98 -22.21 -0.22 -2.45
N SER A 99 -21.04 -0.59 -2.96
CA SER A 99 -20.30 -1.77 -2.50
C SER A 99 -19.62 -1.56 -1.14
N LEU A 100 -19.55 -0.31 -0.65
CA LEU A 100 -18.89 0.06 0.58
C LEU A 100 -19.88 0.38 1.70
N ASN A 101 -19.55 -0.08 2.90
CA ASN A 101 -20.25 0.24 4.13
C ASN A 101 -19.33 1.08 5.04
N ILE A 102 -19.77 2.31 5.33
CA ILE A 102 -19.00 3.34 6.05
C ILE A 102 -19.47 3.48 7.51
N SER A 103 -20.41 2.65 7.98
CA SER A 103 -21.06 2.82 9.29
C SER A 103 -20.08 2.83 10.45
N ASN A 104 -19.06 1.98 10.41
CA ASN A 104 -18.08 1.79 11.49
C ASN A 104 -16.65 1.99 10.97
N LEU A 105 -16.28 3.25 10.75
CA LEU A 105 -14.93 3.60 10.31
C LEU A 105 -13.98 3.72 11.50
N GLN A 106 -13.08 2.74 11.67
CA GLN A 106 -12.09 2.72 12.74
C GLN A 106 -10.67 2.75 12.18
N MET A 107 -9.84 3.67 12.64
CA MET A 107 -8.45 3.79 12.19
C MET A 107 -7.60 2.56 12.56
N VAL A 108 -6.70 2.14 11.66
CA VAL A 108 -5.68 1.13 11.96
C VAL A 108 -4.63 1.73 12.90
N SER A 109 -4.23 0.99 13.93
CA SER A 109 -3.13 1.41 14.80
C SER A 109 -1.80 1.42 14.05
N ILE A 110 -0.93 2.41 14.29
CA ILE A 110 0.38 2.58 13.63
C ILE A 110 1.20 1.27 13.58
N LYS A 111 1.26 0.54 14.70
CA LYS A 111 2.00 -0.75 14.81
C LYS A 111 1.53 -1.84 13.83
N LYS A 112 0.27 -1.78 13.38
CA LYS A 112 -0.36 -2.78 12.50
C LYS A 112 -0.35 -2.37 11.03
N MET A 113 0.06 -1.14 10.69
CA MET A 113 0.02 -0.67 9.30
C MET A 113 0.97 -1.48 8.40
N THR A 114 2.14 -1.85 8.89
CA THR A 114 3.12 -2.65 8.15
C THR A 114 2.64 -4.08 7.92
N ASP A 115 1.86 -4.66 8.85
CA ASP A 115 1.26 -5.98 8.69
C ASP A 115 0.24 -6.04 7.53
N ILE A 116 -0.39 -4.91 7.17
CA ILE A 116 -1.35 -4.83 6.06
C ILE A 116 -0.63 -4.91 4.71
N LEU A 117 0.58 -4.37 4.62
CA LEU A 117 1.36 -4.37 3.38
C LEU A 117 2.27 -5.60 3.24
N ARG A 118 2.28 -6.49 4.25
CA ARG A 118 3.10 -7.69 4.23
C ARG A 118 2.61 -8.67 3.17
N VAL A 119 3.47 -8.94 2.18
CA VAL A 119 3.26 -9.98 1.18
C VAL A 119 3.90 -11.28 1.67
N ILE A 120 3.11 -12.37 1.70
CA ILE A 120 3.60 -13.70 2.06
C ILE A 120 3.61 -14.55 0.79
N ASN A 121 4.79 -14.75 0.21
CA ASN A 121 4.97 -15.65 -0.92
C ASN A 121 4.93 -17.09 -0.42
N THR A 122 3.81 -17.77 -0.65
CA THR A 122 3.72 -19.22 -0.39
C THR A 122 4.26 -19.96 -1.61
N THR A 123 5.56 -20.30 -1.60
CA THR A 123 6.16 -21.20 -2.59
C THR A 123 5.70 -22.62 -2.32
N TYR A 124 4.70 -23.08 -3.07
CA TYR A 124 4.37 -24.51 -3.11
C TYR A 124 5.49 -25.22 -3.88
N GLY A 125 6.35 -25.94 -3.16
CA GLY A 125 7.33 -26.83 -3.78
C GLY A 125 6.60 -27.79 -4.72
N ILE A 126 6.93 -27.73 -6.01
CA ILE A 126 6.42 -28.69 -6.99
C ILE A 126 6.97 -30.05 -6.55
N LYS A 127 6.13 -30.86 -5.90
CA LYS A 127 6.47 -32.25 -5.65
C LYS A 127 6.65 -32.92 -7.02
N LYS A 128 7.90 -33.21 -7.36
CA LYS A 128 8.27 -33.99 -8.55
C LYS A 128 7.73 -35.40 -8.33
N TRP A 129 6.54 -35.67 -8.84
CA TRP A 129 6.05 -37.03 -8.97
C TRP A 129 6.89 -37.68 -10.07
N ILE A 130 7.96 -38.36 -9.68
CA ILE A 130 8.58 -39.36 -10.54
C ILE A 130 7.59 -40.54 -10.51
N MET A 131 6.89 -40.71 -11.62
CA MET A 131 6.18 -41.96 -11.89
C MET A 131 7.25 -43.02 -12.12
N ASP A 132 7.66 -43.69 -11.05
CA ASP A 132 8.37 -44.97 -11.15
C ASP A 132 7.35 -45.99 -11.66
N THR A 133 7.21 -46.07 -12.98
CA THR A 133 6.55 -47.19 -13.65
C THR A 133 7.21 -47.44 -14.99
N CYS A 134 8.27 -48.26 -14.96
CA CYS A 134 8.46 -49.45 -15.80
C CYS A 134 9.65 -50.25 -15.25
#